data_AF-A0A840LJ25-F1
#
_entry.id   AF-A0A840LJ25-F1
#
_cell.length_a   1.000
_cell.length_b   1.000
_cell.length_c   1.000
_cell.angle_alpha   90.00
_cell.angle_beta   90.00
_cell.angle_gamma   90.00
#
_symmetry.space_group_name_H-M   'P 1'
#
loop_
_entity.id
_entity.type
_entity.pdbx_description
1 polymer ?
#
loop_
_entity_poly.entity_id
_entity_poly.type
_entity_poly.pdbx_seq_one_letter_code
_entity_poly.pdbx_strand_id
1 'polypeptide(L)'
;MIRSLLAAGCLLLGTAAQASSTGYCDRPAPADAASQHKLLRFAEIVKNELNQSGRGLALVARSGLDLARFDQRYSHAGLSLRESENTPWSVRQLYFACDEGRPRIFDQGMAGFVLGGDDPRLGYISLLFLPPEASARLERAALDKGLALQLLNPRYSANAYAFGLQYQNCNQWVAEMLAAAWGEGVNDRAQAQAWLQAQDYRPTTMALGWRPLQWLGAFIPWVHSEDHPEQDLADLRYRVSMPASLEAFVRAQWPGSQRVELCHTENRVVLRRGWEPIAAGCVAGADDLVLDL
;
A
#
# COMPACT_ATOMS: atom_id res chain seq x y z
N MET A 1 -73.34 -9.65 28.24
CA MET A 1 -72.90 -9.13 26.92
C MET A 1 -71.39 -9.02 26.93
N ILE A 2 -70.71 -9.99 26.32
CA ILE A 2 -69.25 -10.05 26.22
C ILE A 2 -68.85 -9.28 24.96
N ARG A 3 -67.94 -8.31 25.09
CA ARG A 3 -67.33 -7.59 23.95
C ARG A 3 -65.89 -8.07 23.78
N SER A 4 -65.58 -8.43 22.54
CA SER A 4 -64.34 -9.02 22.08
C SER A 4 -63.30 -7.97 21.62
N LEU A 5 -62.03 -8.43 21.60
CA LEU A 5 -60.92 -8.09 20.68
C LEU A 5 -60.14 -6.78 20.87
N LEU A 6 -58.82 -6.89 21.11
CA LEU A 6 -57.79 -6.73 20.07
C LEU A 6 -56.38 -7.04 20.60
N ALA A 7 -55.66 -7.87 19.85
CA ALA A 7 -54.26 -8.22 20.04
C ALA A 7 -53.32 -7.12 19.49
N ALA A 8 -52.15 -6.96 20.12
CA ALA A 8 -51.02 -6.25 19.53
C ALA A 8 -49.73 -7.00 19.88
N GLY A 9 -49.26 -7.84 18.96
CA GLY A 9 -47.94 -8.45 19.00
C GLY A 9 -46.90 -7.48 18.46
N CYS A 10 -45.91 -7.13 19.28
CA CYS A 10 -44.72 -6.42 18.81
C CYS A 10 -43.71 -7.41 18.22
N LEU A 11 -43.70 -7.51 16.89
CA LEU A 11 -42.59 -8.08 16.13
C LEU A 11 -41.45 -7.05 16.09
N LEU A 12 -40.45 -7.23 16.95
CA LEU A 12 -39.17 -6.54 16.82
C LEU A 12 -38.38 -7.21 15.69
N LEU A 13 -38.57 -6.72 14.46
CA LEU A 13 -37.64 -6.93 13.36
C LEU A 13 -36.38 -6.10 13.65
N GLY A 14 -35.47 -6.67 14.44
CA GLY A 14 -34.13 -6.13 14.59
C GLY A 14 -33.39 -6.28 13.28
N THR A 15 -33.28 -5.20 12.52
CA THR A 15 -32.28 -5.06 11.45
C THR A 15 -30.92 -5.31 12.08
N ALA A 16 -30.31 -6.45 11.78
CA ALA A 16 -28.90 -6.67 12.05
C ALA A 16 -28.11 -5.68 11.18
N ALA A 17 -27.90 -4.47 11.69
CA ALA A 17 -26.81 -3.64 11.25
C ALA A 17 -25.55 -4.40 11.64
N GLN A 18 -25.01 -5.19 10.71
CA GLN A 18 -23.64 -5.67 10.83
C GLN A 18 -22.74 -4.44 10.69
N ALA A 19 -22.46 -3.80 11.82
CA ALA A 19 -21.31 -2.94 11.94
C ALA A 19 -20.08 -3.86 11.80
N SER A 20 -19.55 -3.99 10.58
CA SER A 20 -18.23 -4.55 10.36
C SER A 20 -17.22 -3.57 10.97
N SER A 21 -16.94 -3.72 12.26
CA SER A 21 -16.10 -2.81 13.04
C SER A 21 -14.61 -2.92 12.73
N THR A 22 -14.24 -3.07 11.46
CA THR A 22 -12.85 -3.06 11.02
C THR A 22 -12.74 -2.11 9.85
N GLY A 23 -12.38 -0.85 10.15
CA GLY A 23 -12.34 0.28 9.21
C GLY A 23 -11.46 0.11 7.96
N TYR A 24 -10.79 -1.03 7.79
CA TYR A 24 -10.04 -1.36 6.59
C TYR A 24 -10.93 -1.48 5.33
N CYS A 25 -12.17 -1.98 5.48
CA CYS A 25 -13.13 -2.10 4.37
C CYS A 25 -14.27 -1.08 4.44
N ASP A 26 -14.26 -0.21 5.45
CA ASP A 26 -15.23 0.87 5.53
C ASP A 26 -14.91 1.89 4.45
N ARG A 27 -15.87 2.11 3.54
CA ARG A 27 -15.72 3.12 2.50
C ARG A 27 -15.86 4.50 3.16
N PRO A 28 -14.85 5.38 3.05
CA PRO A 28 -15.01 6.76 3.48
C PRO A 28 -16.21 7.39 2.77
N ALA A 29 -16.83 8.39 3.40
CA ALA A 29 -17.85 9.18 2.74
C ALA A 29 -17.29 9.74 1.41
N PRO A 30 -18.06 9.73 0.31
CA PRO A 30 -17.59 10.26 -0.96
C PRO A 30 -17.09 11.69 -0.78
N ALA A 31 -15.84 11.94 -1.19
CA ALA A 31 -15.27 13.28 -1.18
C ALA A 31 -16.15 14.22 -2.02
N ASP A 32 -16.31 15.47 -1.56
CA ASP A 32 -17.04 16.48 -2.34
C ASP A 32 -16.33 16.78 -3.68
N ALA A 33 -17.04 17.45 -4.60
CA ALA A 33 -16.52 17.71 -5.94
C ALA A 33 -15.21 18.53 -5.91
N ALA A 34 -15.06 19.45 -4.95
CA ALA A 34 -13.84 20.25 -4.79
C ALA A 34 -12.65 19.37 -4.38
N SER A 35 -12.85 18.48 -3.41
CA SER A 35 -11.84 17.52 -2.96
C SER A 35 -11.47 16.53 -4.06
N GLN A 36 -12.44 16.04 -4.83
CA GLN A 36 -12.17 15.18 -6.00
C GLN A 36 -11.36 15.92 -7.06
N HIS A 37 -11.76 17.15 -7.42
CA HIS A 37 -11.04 17.97 -8.39
C HIS A 37 -9.57 18.17 -7.97
N LYS A 38 -9.35 18.52 -6.71
CA LYS A 38 -8.01 18.69 -6.12
C LYS A 38 -7.17 17.41 -6.21
N LEU A 39 -7.73 16.26 -5.84
CA LEU A 39 -7.01 14.98 -5.91
C LEU A 39 -6.72 14.56 -7.35
N LEU A 40 -7.59 14.88 -8.31
CA LEU A 40 -7.33 14.67 -9.73
C LEU A 40 -6.20 15.57 -10.25
N ARG A 41 -6.17 16.83 -9.83
CA ARG A 41 -5.07 17.78 -10.12
C ARG A 41 -3.75 17.30 -9.53
N PHE A 42 -3.77 16.80 -8.29
CA PHE A 42 -2.59 16.20 -7.67
C PHE A 42 -2.12 14.96 -8.43
N ALA A 43 -3.03 14.08 -8.85
CA ALA A 43 -2.70 12.93 -9.67
C ALA A 43 -2.10 13.30 -11.03
N GLU A 44 -2.55 14.41 -11.63
CA GLU A 44 -1.94 14.96 -12.85
C GLU A 44 -0.48 15.37 -12.62
N ILE A 45 -0.19 16.06 -11.51
CA ILE A 45 1.18 16.43 -11.13
C ILE A 45 2.06 15.18 -10.93
N VAL A 46 1.55 14.15 -10.23
CA VAL A 46 2.26 12.87 -10.08
C VAL A 46 2.55 12.23 -11.44
N LYS A 47 1.56 12.18 -12.35
CA LYS A 47 1.76 11.66 -13.72
C LYS A 47 2.79 12.46 -14.51
N ASN A 48 2.85 13.79 -14.32
CA ASN A 48 3.83 14.63 -14.99
C ASN A 48 5.26 14.31 -14.54
N GLU A 49 5.49 14.01 -13.26
CA GLU A 49 6.80 13.54 -12.79
C GLU A 49 7.16 12.16 -13.36
N LEU A 50 6.20 11.25 -13.43
CA LEU A 50 6.40 9.95 -14.06
C LEU A 50 6.80 10.09 -15.53
N ASN A 51 6.09 10.94 -16.30
CA ASN A 51 6.41 11.24 -17.70
C ASN A 51 7.81 11.84 -17.89
N GLN A 52 8.23 12.73 -16.99
CA GLN A 52 9.54 13.41 -17.07
C GLN A 52 10.71 12.52 -16.66
N SER A 53 10.46 11.40 -15.98
CA SER A 53 11.51 10.51 -15.46
C SER A 53 12.36 9.83 -16.54
N GLY A 54 11.85 9.73 -17.77
CA GLY A 54 12.48 8.94 -18.84
C GLY A 54 12.53 7.43 -18.54
N ARG A 55 11.75 6.94 -17.58
CA ARG A 55 11.61 5.50 -17.25
C ARG A 55 10.33 4.91 -17.82
N GLY A 56 10.31 3.58 -17.97
CA GLY A 56 9.10 2.83 -18.32
C GLY A 56 8.30 2.37 -17.10
N LEU A 57 8.93 2.40 -15.92
CA LEU A 57 8.35 1.99 -14.65
C LEU A 57 8.82 2.88 -13.51
N ALA A 58 7.97 3.05 -12.49
CA ALA A 58 8.34 3.55 -11.18
C ALA A 58 7.74 2.68 -10.07
N LEU A 59 8.46 2.49 -8.97
CA LEU A 59 7.82 2.01 -7.73
C LEU A 59 7.15 3.22 -7.07
N VAL A 60 5.89 3.08 -6.71
CA VAL A 60 5.08 4.16 -6.15
C VAL A 60 4.50 3.74 -4.81
N ALA A 61 4.46 4.64 -3.85
CA ALA A 61 3.80 4.41 -2.57
C ALA A 61 2.90 5.57 -2.17
N ARG A 62 1.87 5.28 -1.36
CA ARG A 62 0.92 6.27 -0.84
C ARG A 62 0.65 6.10 0.66
N SER A 63 0.23 7.20 1.29
CA SER A 63 -0.43 7.18 2.60
C SER A 63 -1.87 6.71 2.44
N GLY A 64 -2.11 5.38 2.53
CA GLY A 64 -3.44 4.79 2.35
C GLY A 64 -4.13 4.34 3.64
N LEU A 65 -3.40 4.32 4.75
CA LEU A 65 -3.89 3.99 6.10
C LEU A 65 -3.04 4.79 7.08
N ASP A 66 -3.68 5.36 8.10
CA ASP A 66 -2.97 6.05 9.17
C ASP A 66 -2.21 5.02 10.03
N LEU A 67 -0.89 5.02 9.86
CA LEU A 67 0.06 4.21 10.61
C LEU A 67 1.05 5.09 11.39
N ALA A 68 0.67 6.34 11.71
CA ALA A 68 1.53 7.28 12.43
C ALA A 68 1.98 6.74 13.79
N ARG A 69 1.15 5.93 14.46
CA ARG A 69 1.52 5.21 15.69
C ARG A 69 2.78 4.35 15.54
N PHE A 70 3.01 3.81 14.35
CA PHE A 70 4.14 2.94 14.03
C PHE A 70 5.25 3.68 13.26
N ASP A 71 5.21 5.01 13.24
CA ASP A 71 6.15 5.86 12.50
C ASP A 71 6.22 5.50 11.00
N GLN A 72 5.09 5.10 10.42
CA GLN A 72 4.99 4.77 9.00
C GLN A 72 4.15 5.82 8.29
N ARG A 73 4.78 6.54 7.36
CA ARG A 73 4.10 7.52 6.50
C ARG A 73 3.31 6.87 5.37
N TYR A 74 3.88 5.81 4.80
CA TYR A 74 3.32 5.10 3.66
C TYR A 74 2.86 3.72 4.10
N SER A 75 1.68 3.30 3.64
CA SER A 75 1.10 2.01 4.00
C SER A 75 0.99 1.06 2.81
N HIS A 76 0.99 1.60 1.59
CA HIS A 76 0.72 0.84 0.37
C HIS A 76 1.66 1.23 -0.77
N ALA A 77 2.18 0.23 -1.47
CA ALA A 77 3.03 0.39 -2.65
C ALA A 77 2.55 -0.46 -3.83
N GLY A 78 2.97 -0.05 -5.03
CA GLY A 78 2.75 -0.76 -6.28
C GLY A 78 3.77 -0.37 -7.35
N LEU A 79 3.62 -0.95 -8.54
CA LEU A 79 4.49 -0.72 -9.69
C LEU A 79 3.72 0.06 -10.77
N SER A 80 4.04 1.35 -10.95
CA SER A 80 3.43 2.18 -11.99
C SER A 80 4.12 1.92 -13.33
N LEU A 81 3.33 1.54 -14.34
CA LEU A 81 3.79 1.12 -15.66
C LEU A 81 3.38 2.13 -16.72
N ARG A 82 4.35 2.69 -17.45
CA ARG A 82 4.08 3.62 -18.55
C ARG A 82 3.21 2.98 -19.63
N GLU A 83 3.56 1.76 -20.02
CA GLU A 83 2.86 0.97 -21.05
C GLU A 83 1.91 -0.06 -20.42
N SER A 84 0.97 0.39 -19.57
CA SER A 84 -0.08 -0.50 -19.05
C SER A 84 -1.25 -0.60 -20.02
N GLU A 85 -1.80 -1.81 -20.18
CA GLU A 85 -3.00 -2.07 -20.99
C GLU A 85 -4.26 -1.35 -20.48
N ASN A 86 -4.33 -0.99 -19.19
CA ASN A 86 -5.50 -0.30 -18.63
C ASN A 86 -5.49 1.21 -19.00
N THR A 87 -4.41 1.89 -18.63
CA THR A 87 -4.13 3.29 -19.00
C THR A 87 -2.66 3.56 -18.71
N PRO A 88 -1.98 4.49 -19.43
CA PRO A 88 -0.61 4.85 -19.13
C PRO A 88 -0.42 5.25 -17.66
N TRP A 89 0.65 4.74 -17.05
CA TRP A 89 0.99 4.89 -15.62
C TRP A 89 -0.02 4.29 -14.64
N SER A 90 -0.71 3.23 -15.06
CA SER A 90 -1.46 2.41 -14.09
C SER A 90 -0.51 1.73 -13.11
N VAL A 91 -0.95 1.65 -11.86
CA VAL A 91 -0.24 1.03 -10.75
C VAL A 91 -0.71 -0.42 -10.63
N ARG A 92 0.19 -1.35 -10.95
CA ARG A 92 0.01 -2.77 -10.67
C ARG A 92 0.31 -3.05 -9.20
N GLN A 93 -0.67 -3.56 -8.47
CA GLN A 93 -0.58 -3.74 -7.02
C GLN A 93 -1.42 -4.93 -6.55
N LEU A 94 -0.99 -5.58 -5.47
CA LEU A 94 -1.85 -6.45 -4.70
C LEU A 94 -2.78 -5.59 -3.85
N TYR A 95 -4.07 -5.65 -4.12
CA TYR A 95 -5.09 -4.98 -3.32
C TYR A 95 -6.06 -6.00 -2.73
N PHE A 96 -6.55 -5.75 -1.51
CA PHE A 96 -7.58 -6.58 -0.92
C PHE A 96 -8.96 -6.13 -1.41
N ALA A 97 -9.61 -6.95 -2.23
CA ALA A 97 -10.94 -6.67 -2.75
C ALA A 97 -11.98 -6.97 -1.66
N CYS A 98 -12.32 -5.97 -0.85
CA CYS A 98 -13.25 -6.10 0.29
C CYS A 98 -14.61 -6.69 -0.09
N ASP A 99 -15.11 -6.34 -1.27
CA ASP A 99 -16.34 -6.84 -1.88
C ASP A 99 -16.25 -8.31 -2.33
N GLU A 100 -15.05 -8.81 -2.62
CA GLU A 100 -14.81 -10.22 -2.93
C GLU A 100 -14.27 -11.02 -1.72
N GLY A 101 -13.87 -10.35 -0.64
CA GLY A 101 -13.24 -10.97 0.53
C GLY A 101 -11.89 -11.64 0.24
N ARG A 102 -11.16 -11.24 -0.81
CA ARG A 102 -9.90 -11.88 -1.22
C ARG A 102 -8.89 -10.90 -1.85
N PRO A 103 -7.58 -11.20 -1.80
CA PRO A 103 -6.57 -10.40 -2.48
C PRO A 103 -6.61 -10.63 -4.00
N ARG A 104 -6.31 -9.58 -4.77
CA ARG A 104 -6.22 -9.60 -6.23
C ARG A 104 -5.08 -8.71 -6.69
N ILE A 105 -4.58 -8.97 -7.89
CA ILE A 105 -3.71 -8.03 -8.60
C ILE A 105 -4.58 -7.10 -9.43
N PHE A 106 -4.45 -5.80 -9.21
CA PHE A 106 -5.14 -4.77 -9.95
C PHE A 106 -4.16 -3.88 -10.69
N ASP A 107 -4.55 -3.46 -11.89
CA ASP A 107 -3.96 -2.32 -12.58
C ASP A 107 -4.89 -1.12 -12.36
N GLN A 108 -4.53 -0.22 -11.45
CA GLN A 108 -5.32 0.96 -11.11
C GLN A 108 -4.72 2.21 -11.74
N GLY A 109 -5.51 3.01 -12.47
CA GLY A 109 -5.01 4.30 -12.99
C GLY A 109 -4.51 5.22 -11.88
N MET A 110 -3.49 6.04 -12.15
CA MET A 110 -2.83 6.87 -11.13
C MET A 110 -3.80 7.75 -10.33
N ALA A 111 -4.85 8.29 -10.95
CA ALA A 111 -5.90 9.02 -10.25
C ALA A 111 -6.60 8.16 -9.18
N GLY A 112 -6.97 6.93 -9.52
CA GLY A 112 -7.55 5.99 -8.55
C GLY A 112 -6.55 5.61 -7.45
N PHE A 113 -5.26 5.51 -7.80
CA PHE A 113 -4.21 5.27 -6.80
C PHE A 113 -4.09 6.44 -5.81
N VAL A 114 -4.11 7.68 -6.27
CA VAL A 114 -4.08 8.87 -5.40
C VAL A 114 -5.35 8.97 -4.55
N LEU A 115 -6.53 8.71 -5.14
CA LEU A 115 -7.82 8.77 -4.45
C LEU A 115 -7.97 7.71 -3.33
N GLY A 116 -7.16 6.65 -3.34
CA GLY A 116 -7.16 5.65 -2.28
C GLY A 116 -6.30 6.02 -1.06
N GLY A 117 -5.94 7.30 -0.92
CA GLY A 117 -5.31 7.86 0.28
C GLY A 117 -6.26 7.91 1.49
N ASP A 118 -5.71 8.11 2.69
CA ASP A 118 -6.46 8.11 3.95
C ASP A 118 -7.14 9.46 4.27
N ASP A 119 -6.48 10.60 4.09
CA ASP A 119 -7.04 11.95 4.31
C ASP A 119 -7.07 12.76 3.00
N PRO A 120 -8.26 13.18 2.53
CA PRO A 120 -8.36 14.00 1.32
C PRO A 120 -7.73 15.40 1.48
N ARG A 121 -7.43 15.86 2.70
CA ARG A 121 -6.83 17.18 2.98
C ARG A 121 -5.30 17.13 3.03
N LEU A 122 -4.71 15.98 3.32
CA LEU A 122 -3.27 15.80 3.42
C LEU A 122 -2.89 14.40 2.97
N GLY A 123 -2.09 14.30 1.91
CA GLY A 123 -1.61 13.02 1.40
C GLY A 123 -0.17 13.10 0.94
N TYR A 124 0.52 11.96 0.96
CA TYR A 124 1.89 11.81 0.49
C TYR A 124 1.97 10.70 -0.54
N ILE A 125 2.80 10.92 -1.56
CA ILE A 125 3.18 9.96 -2.59
C ILE A 125 4.70 9.94 -2.67
N SER A 126 5.30 8.74 -2.65
CA SER A 126 6.69 8.58 -3.05
C SER A 126 6.78 7.90 -4.40
N LEU A 127 7.75 8.34 -5.20
CA LEU A 127 8.11 7.77 -6.49
C LEU A 127 9.58 7.38 -6.43
N LEU A 128 9.89 6.13 -6.78
CA LEU A 128 11.25 5.65 -7.00
C LEU A 128 11.48 5.37 -8.47
N PHE A 129 12.48 6.05 -9.03
CA PHE A 129 12.97 5.84 -10.38
C PHE A 129 14.31 5.10 -10.32
N LEU A 130 14.31 3.86 -10.80
CA LEU A 130 15.47 2.99 -10.77
C LEU A 130 16.45 3.34 -11.90
N PRO A 131 17.73 2.93 -11.82
CA PRO A 131 18.63 2.94 -12.98
C PRO A 131 18.04 2.19 -14.18
N PRO A 132 18.42 2.54 -15.43
CA PRO A 132 17.77 2.01 -16.63
C PRO A 132 17.71 0.47 -16.69
N GLU A 133 18.80 -0.20 -16.34
CA GLU A 133 18.87 -1.67 -16.35
C GLU A 133 17.89 -2.30 -15.35
N ALA A 134 17.94 -1.85 -14.10
CA ALA A 134 17.07 -2.33 -13.03
C ALA A 134 15.59 -2.06 -13.34
N SER A 135 15.30 -0.87 -13.88
CA SER A 135 13.97 -0.46 -14.33
C SER A 135 13.46 -1.38 -15.44
N ALA A 136 14.27 -1.66 -16.47
CA ALA A 136 13.85 -2.49 -17.59
C ALA A 136 13.60 -3.95 -17.19
N ARG A 137 14.40 -4.50 -16.26
CA ARG A 137 14.19 -5.84 -15.71
C ARG A 137 12.88 -5.92 -14.92
N LEU A 138 12.64 -4.94 -14.04
CA LEU A 138 11.42 -4.87 -13.24
C LEU A 138 10.18 -4.61 -14.10
N GLU A 139 10.28 -3.76 -15.12
CA GLU A 139 9.20 -3.50 -16.07
C GLU A 139 8.79 -4.77 -16.82
N ARG A 140 9.75 -5.56 -17.34
CA ARG A 140 9.45 -6.85 -17.99
C ARG A 140 8.75 -7.83 -17.04
N ALA A 141 9.27 -7.98 -15.83
CA ALA A 141 8.67 -8.85 -14.82
C ALA A 141 7.26 -8.37 -14.43
N ALA A 142 7.08 -7.07 -14.25
CA ALA A 142 5.81 -6.47 -13.90
C ALA A 142 4.77 -6.57 -15.01
N LEU A 143 5.17 -6.52 -16.29
CA LEU A 143 4.27 -6.70 -17.44
C LEU A 143 3.85 -8.16 -17.64
N ASP A 144 4.67 -9.13 -17.21
CA ASP A 144 4.31 -10.55 -17.19
C ASP A 144 3.18 -10.81 -16.17
N LYS A 145 1.95 -10.87 -16.68
CA LYS A 145 0.75 -11.16 -15.88
C LYS A 145 0.78 -12.55 -15.26
N GLY A 146 1.42 -13.52 -15.93
CA GLY A 146 1.56 -14.89 -15.42
C GLY A 146 2.40 -14.90 -14.16
N LEU A 147 3.58 -14.27 -14.21
CA LEU A 147 4.46 -14.10 -13.04
C LEU A 147 3.77 -13.31 -11.92
N ALA A 148 3.12 -12.18 -12.24
CA ALA A 148 2.41 -11.36 -11.27
C ALA A 148 1.35 -12.14 -10.48
N LEU A 149 0.60 -13.01 -11.17
CA LEU A 149 -0.41 -13.89 -10.58
C LEU A 149 0.19 -15.10 -9.88
N GLN A 150 1.30 -15.66 -10.37
CA GLN A 150 2.01 -16.77 -9.74
C GLN A 150 2.56 -16.39 -8.35
N LEU A 151 2.93 -15.13 -8.16
CA LEU A 151 3.38 -14.60 -6.88
C LEU A 151 2.24 -14.17 -5.95
N LEU A 152 0.97 -14.22 -6.37
CA LEU A 152 -0.18 -13.91 -5.52
C LEU A 152 -0.53 -15.08 -4.59
N ASN A 153 -0.56 -14.83 -3.29
CA ASN A 153 -1.14 -15.75 -2.30
C ASN A 153 -2.65 -15.46 -2.13
N PRO A 154 -3.53 -16.48 -2.13
CA PRO A 154 -4.96 -16.29 -1.87
C PRO A 154 -5.28 -15.85 -0.43
N ARG A 155 -4.37 -16.00 0.54
CA ARG A 155 -4.60 -15.65 1.95
C ARG A 155 -3.94 -14.31 2.27
N TYR A 156 -4.75 -13.27 2.38
CA TYR A 156 -4.28 -11.92 2.74
C TYR A 156 -4.09 -11.76 4.25
N SER A 157 -3.00 -11.10 4.65
CA SER A 157 -2.84 -10.55 5.98
C SER A 157 -2.08 -9.24 5.91
N ALA A 158 -2.64 -8.16 6.47
CA ALA A 158 -2.06 -6.84 6.50
C ALA A 158 -0.73 -6.80 7.26
N ASN A 159 -0.55 -7.68 8.26
CA ASN A 159 0.69 -7.80 9.01
C ASN A 159 1.49 -9.07 8.70
N ALA A 160 1.22 -9.77 7.58
CA ALA A 160 1.90 -11.02 7.22
C ALA A 160 3.41 -10.96 7.46
N TYR A 161 3.97 -12.02 8.05
CA TYR A 161 5.41 -12.11 8.26
C TYR A 161 6.13 -12.08 6.91
N ALA A 162 7.13 -11.19 6.76
CA ALA A 162 7.80 -10.96 5.47
C ALA A 162 8.51 -12.19 4.89
N PHE A 163 8.84 -13.18 5.73
CA PHE A 163 9.43 -14.46 5.32
C PHE A 163 8.52 -15.64 5.62
N GLY A 164 7.21 -15.38 5.75
CA GLY A 164 6.16 -16.37 5.88
C GLY A 164 5.49 -16.65 4.52
N LEU A 165 5.16 -17.93 4.28
CA LEU A 165 4.44 -18.35 3.08
C LEU A 165 2.93 -18.50 3.31
N GLN A 166 2.48 -18.51 4.57
CA GLN A 166 1.07 -18.75 4.91
C GLN A 166 0.16 -17.61 4.46
N TYR A 167 0.58 -16.37 4.66
CA TYR A 167 -0.13 -15.17 4.27
C TYR A 167 0.69 -14.30 3.33
N GLN A 168 0.08 -13.24 2.81
CA GLN A 168 0.75 -12.20 2.05
C GLN A 168 0.18 -10.82 2.36
N ASN A 169 1.09 -9.88 2.60
CA ASN A 169 0.83 -8.45 2.69
C ASN A 169 0.98 -7.81 1.29
N CYS A 170 0.29 -6.70 1.03
CA CYS A 170 0.32 -6.03 -0.27
C CYS A 170 1.72 -5.56 -0.71
N ASN A 171 2.52 -5.04 0.21
CA ASN A 171 3.89 -4.60 -0.04
C ASN A 171 4.86 -5.79 -0.15
N GLN A 172 4.55 -6.93 0.49
CA GLN A 172 5.32 -8.17 0.33
C GLN A 172 5.26 -8.68 -1.11
N TRP A 173 4.11 -8.55 -1.79
CA TRP A 173 4.01 -8.86 -3.21
C TRP A 173 4.95 -8.00 -4.06
N VAL A 174 5.08 -6.70 -3.74
CA VAL A 174 6.05 -5.82 -4.42
C VAL A 174 7.49 -6.29 -4.16
N ALA A 175 7.85 -6.65 -2.91
CA ALA A 175 9.17 -7.19 -2.59
C ALA A 175 9.48 -8.47 -3.41
N GLU A 176 8.50 -9.36 -3.53
CA GLU A 176 8.62 -10.61 -4.28
C GLU A 176 8.72 -10.36 -5.80
N MET A 177 8.06 -9.32 -6.33
CA MET A 177 8.25 -8.85 -7.70
C MET A 177 9.67 -8.29 -7.95
N LEU A 178 10.23 -7.56 -6.99
CA LEU A 178 11.64 -7.09 -7.07
C LEU A 178 12.59 -8.28 -7.13
N ALA A 179 12.35 -9.30 -6.30
CA ALA A 179 13.13 -10.52 -6.28
C ALA A 179 13.05 -11.29 -7.60
N ALA A 180 11.85 -11.43 -8.17
CA ALA A 180 11.66 -12.09 -9.47
C ALA A 180 12.31 -11.32 -10.63
N ALA A 181 12.36 -9.99 -10.56
CA ALA A 181 13.00 -9.17 -11.58
C ALA A 181 14.54 -9.28 -11.57
N TRP A 182 15.13 -9.38 -10.37
CA TRP A 182 16.58 -9.25 -10.17
C TRP A 182 17.28 -10.57 -9.87
N GLY A 183 16.57 -11.55 -9.32
CA GLY A 183 17.06 -12.90 -9.07
C GLY A 183 16.90 -13.81 -10.29
N GLU A 184 17.94 -14.55 -10.64
CA GLU A 184 17.85 -15.58 -11.66
C GLU A 184 17.04 -16.78 -11.16
N GLY A 185 16.10 -17.26 -11.97
CA GLY A 185 15.31 -18.46 -11.65
C GLY A 185 14.27 -18.29 -10.56
N VAL A 186 14.01 -17.06 -10.08
CA VAL A 186 12.96 -16.76 -9.09
C VAL A 186 11.60 -16.70 -9.78
N ASN A 187 10.79 -17.75 -9.60
CA ASN A 187 9.48 -17.89 -10.24
C ASN A 187 8.33 -18.10 -9.24
N ASP A 188 8.63 -18.37 -7.97
CA ASP A 188 7.61 -18.53 -6.92
C ASP A 188 7.96 -17.74 -5.66
N ARG A 189 6.99 -17.66 -4.73
CA ARG A 189 7.14 -16.88 -3.49
C ARG A 189 8.25 -17.40 -2.58
N ALA A 190 8.46 -18.72 -2.52
CA ALA A 190 9.48 -19.30 -1.65
C ALA A 190 10.88 -18.94 -2.16
N GLN A 191 11.10 -19.05 -3.47
CA GLN A 191 12.33 -18.62 -4.13
C GLN A 191 12.54 -17.12 -3.97
N ALA A 192 11.49 -16.31 -4.14
CA ALA A 192 11.56 -14.86 -3.97
C ALA A 192 11.96 -14.48 -2.54
N GLN A 193 11.35 -15.08 -1.52
CA GLN A 193 11.68 -14.82 -0.12
C GLN A 193 13.08 -15.32 0.26
N ALA A 194 13.52 -16.47 -0.27
CA ALA A 194 14.88 -16.95 -0.07
C ALA A 194 15.91 -16.01 -0.70
N TRP A 195 15.62 -15.51 -1.91
CA TRP A 195 16.47 -14.52 -2.58
C TRP A 195 16.51 -13.20 -1.80
N LEU A 196 15.37 -12.69 -1.33
CA LEU A 196 15.30 -11.47 -0.50
C LEU A 196 16.16 -11.61 0.77
N GLN A 197 16.11 -12.76 1.44
CA GLN A 197 16.97 -13.03 2.60
C GLN A 197 18.46 -13.04 2.22
N ALA A 198 18.82 -13.69 1.11
CA ALA A 198 20.19 -13.72 0.62
C ALA A 198 20.71 -12.34 0.19
N GLN A 199 19.82 -11.39 -0.10
CA GLN A 199 20.14 -10.00 -0.44
C GLN A 199 20.00 -9.03 0.73
N ASP A 200 19.95 -9.54 1.97
CA ASP A 200 19.81 -8.76 3.19
C ASP A 200 18.58 -7.82 3.19
N TYR A 201 17.47 -8.25 2.59
CA TYR A 201 16.21 -7.52 2.70
C TYR A 201 15.78 -7.45 4.17
N ARG A 202 15.59 -6.23 4.69
CA ARG A 202 15.16 -6.00 6.07
C ARG A 202 13.73 -5.46 6.09
N PRO A 203 12.72 -6.29 6.44
CA PRO A 203 11.36 -5.80 6.60
C PRO A 203 11.27 -4.79 7.75
N THR A 204 10.23 -3.96 7.73
CA THR A 204 9.95 -3.00 8.82
C THR A 204 9.52 -3.74 10.07
N THR A 205 10.10 -3.36 11.21
CA THR A 205 9.68 -3.85 12.53
C THR A 205 8.59 -2.94 13.09
N MET A 206 7.36 -3.43 13.13
CA MET A 206 6.24 -2.81 13.81
C MET A 206 6.27 -3.17 15.29
N ALA A 207 6.68 -2.24 16.14
CA ALA A 207 6.62 -2.42 17.58
C ALA A 207 5.22 -2.06 18.10
N LEU A 208 4.50 -3.02 18.68
CA LEU A 208 3.18 -2.76 19.27
C LEU A 208 3.28 -1.95 20.56
N GLY A 209 4.34 -2.19 21.35
CA GLY A 209 4.62 -1.50 22.62
C GLY A 209 3.64 -1.79 23.76
N TRP A 210 2.47 -2.38 23.47
CA TRP A 210 1.41 -2.64 24.45
C TRP A 210 0.69 -3.95 24.11
N ARG A 211 0.82 -4.95 25.00
CA ARG A 211 0.31 -6.32 24.79
C ARG A 211 -1.19 -6.43 24.51
N PRO A 212 -2.07 -5.63 25.14
CA PRO A 212 -3.48 -5.60 24.77
C PRO A 212 -3.76 -5.30 23.30
N LEU A 213 -2.90 -4.57 22.58
CA LEU A 213 -3.08 -4.39 21.13
C LEU A 213 -2.93 -5.70 20.35
N GLN A 214 -2.01 -6.56 20.76
CA GLN A 214 -1.82 -7.86 20.14
C GLN A 214 -3.08 -8.71 20.30
N TRP A 215 -3.70 -8.67 21.49
CA TRP A 215 -4.96 -9.36 21.76
C TRP A 215 -6.13 -8.77 20.97
N LEU A 216 -6.24 -7.44 20.90
CA LEU A 216 -7.27 -6.77 20.10
C LEU A 216 -7.08 -7.03 18.60
N GLY A 217 -5.84 -7.10 18.14
CA GLY A 217 -5.47 -7.42 16.76
C GLY A 217 -6.00 -8.78 16.31
N ALA A 218 -6.08 -9.76 17.22
CA ALA A 218 -6.63 -11.09 16.91
C ALA A 218 -8.12 -11.08 16.52
N PHE A 219 -8.84 -9.97 16.79
CA PHE A 219 -10.23 -9.79 16.36
C PHE A 219 -10.36 -9.05 15.02
N ILE A 220 -9.26 -8.62 14.42
CA ILE A 220 -9.24 -7.97 13.10
C ILE A 220 -9.00 -9.06 12.04
N PRO A 221 -9.95 -9.33 11.12
CA PRO A 221 -9.87 -10.46 10.17
C PRO A 221 -8.64 -10.47 9.26
N TRP A 222 -7.97 -9.33 9.11
CA TRP A 222 -6.82 -9.15 8.24
C TRP A 222 -5.51 -9.08 9.02
N VAL A 223 -5.52 -9.35 10.32
CA VAL A 223 -4.33 -9.34 11.18
C VAL A 223 -4.17 -10.73 11.80
N HIS A 224 -3.01 -11.32 11.60
CA HIS A 224 -2.72 -12.70 11.99
C HIS A 224 -1.43 -12.75 12.81
N SER A 225 -1.28 -13.74 13.68
CA SER A 225 -0.06 -13.90 14.49
C SER A 225 0.63 -15.25 14.27
N GLU A 226 -0.08 -16.22 13.72
CA GLU A 226 0.35 -17.60 13.59
C GLU A 226 1.50 -17.85 12.61
N ASP A 227 1.77 -16.93 11.67
CA ASP A 227 2.91 -17.02 10.73
C ASP A 227 4.16 -16.26 11.21
N HIS A 228 4.09 -15.64 12.39
CA HIS A 228 5.21 -14.90 12.97
C HIS A 228 6.06 -15.77 13.91
N PRO A 229 7.38 -15.56 13.94
CA PRO A 229 8.26 -16.22 14.90
C PRO A 229 7.86 -15.94 16.35
N GLU A 230 7.91 -16.97 17.20
CA GLU A 230 7.49 -16.88 18.60
C GLU A 230 8.22 -15.78 19.38
N GLN A 231 9.50 -15.58 19.09
CA GLN A 231 10.31 -14.51 19.71
C GLN A 231 9.81 -13.12 19.34
N ASP A 232 9.41 -12.90 18.08
CA ASP A 232 8.85 -11.60 17.65
C ASP A 232 7.54 -11.32 18.39
N LEU A 233 6.68 -12.33 18.53
CA LEU A 233 5.42 -12.21 19.26
C LEU A 233 5.62 -11.93 20.75
N ALA A 234 6.61 -12.59 21.37
CA ALA A 234 6.99 -12.35 22.76
C ALA A 234 7.52 -10.91 22.97
N ASP A 235 8.28 -10.41 22.00
CA ASP A 235 8.82 -9.04 21.99
C ASP A 235 7.80 -7.98 21.55
N LEU A 236 6.55 -8.39 21.25
CA LEU A 236 5.47 -7.53 20.75
C LEU A 236 5.85 -6.80 19.45
N ARG A 237 6.46 -7.55 18.52
CA ARG A 237 6.94 -7.05 17.23
C ARG A 237 6.33 -7.85 16.08
N TYR A 238 6.06 -7.17 14.97
CA TYR A 238 5.78 -7.79 13.69
C TYR A 238 6.81 -7.33 12.67
N ARG A 239 7.36 -8.25 11.88
CA ARG A 239 8.28 -7.94 10.77
C ARG A 239 7.53 -8.02 9.45
N VAL A 240 7.18 -6.86 8.91
CA VAL A 240 6.26 -6.70 7.78
C VAL A 240 6.94 -5.89 6.68
N SER A 241 6.73 -6.29 5.43
CA SER A 241 7.15 -5.46 4.29
C SER A 241 6.32 -4.18 4.24
N MET A 242 6.98 -3.04 4.19
CA MET A 242 6.37 -1.72 4.11
C MET A 242 7.06 -0.89 3.03
N PRO A 243 6.45 0.20 2.53
CA PRO A 243 7.11 1.02 1.52
C PRO A 243 8.48 1.54 1.96
N ALA A 244 8.68 1.84 3.24
CA ALA A 244 9.99 2.24 3.77
C ALA A 244 11.06 1.13 3.63
N SER A 245 10.72 -0.14 3.90
CA SER A 245 11.66 -1.26 3.72
C SER A 245 11.93 -1.55 2.24
N LEU A 246 10.93 -1.38 1.38
CA LEU A 246 11.09 -1.46 -0.09
C LEU A 246 12.05 -0.36 -0.58
N GLU A 247 11.83 0.88 -0.16
CA GLU A 247 12.68 2.02 -0.53
C GLU A 247 14.13 1.83 -0.07
N ALA A 248 14.33 1.40 1.18
CA ALA A 248 15.66 1.10 1.73
C ALA A 248 16.36 -0.02 0.95
N PHE A 249 15.62 -1.07 0.58
CA PHE A 249 16.17 -2.18 -0.22
C PHE A 249 16.55 -1.74 -1.63
N VAL A 250 15.67 -1.00 -2.32
CA VAL A 250 15.96 -0.45 -3.65
C VAL A 250 17.19 0.44 -3.60
N ARG A 251 17.32 1.30 -2.57
CA ARG A 251 18.48 2.17 -2.41
C ARG A 251 19.78 1.41 -2.20
N ALA A 252 19.74 0.33 -1.42
CA ALA A 252 20.91 -0.51 -1.14
C ALA A 252 21.36 -1.28 -2.39
N GLN A 253 20.42 -1.87 -3.12
CA GLN A 253 20.69 -2.66 -4.33
C GLN A 253 21.05 -1.78 -5.53
N TRP A 254 20.42 -0.60 -5.64
CA TRP A 254 20.58 0.32 -6.75
C TRP A 254 20.80 1.76 -6.25
N PRO A 255 22.02 2.11 -5.79
CA PRO A 255 22.31 3.44 -5.25
C PRO A 255 22.08 4.60 -6.22
N GLY A 256 22.08 4.34 -7.53
CA GLY A 256 21.72 5.31 -8.57
C GLY A 256 20.22 5.60 -8.70
N SER A 257 19.38 5.03 -7.83
CA SER A 257 17.94 5.29 -7.82
C SER A 257 17.64 6.72 -7.35
N GLN A 258 16.70 7.35 -8.03
CA GLN A 258 16.19 8.68 -7.68
C GLN A 258 14.88 8.53 -6.94
N ARG A 259 14.72 9.32 -5.88
CA ARG A 259 13.48 9.40 -5.11
C ARG A 259 12.87 10.78 -5.29
N VAL A 260 11.56 10.80 -5.52
CA VAL A 260 10.74 12.02 -5.48
C VAL A 260 9.63 11.79 -4.47
N GLU A 261 9.45 12.74 -3.56
CA GLU A 261 8.30 12.77 -2.68
C GLU A 261 7.40 13.94 -3.09
N LEU A 262 6.11 13.69 -3.15
CA LEU A 262 5.10 14.69 -3.35
C LEU A 262 4.11 14.63 -2.19
N CYS A 263 3.66 15.78 -1.73
CA CYS A 263 2.54 15.86 -0.81
C CYS A 263 1.60 16.98 -1.22
N HIS A 264 0.35 16.90 -0.78
CA HIS A 264 -0.63 17.96 -1.01
C HIS A 264 -1.29 18.40 0.29
N THR A 265 -1.79 19.63 0.28
CA THR A 265 -2.67 20.20 1.31
C THR A 265 -4.01 20.57 0.69
N GLU A 266 -4.70 21.59 1.20
CA GLU A 266 -5.90 22.14 0.57
C GLU A 266 -5.60 22.94 -0.69
N ASN A 267 -4.50 23.69 -0.73
CA ASN A 267 -4.25 24.71 -1.76
C ASN A 267 -2.88 24.60 -2.44
N ARG A 268 -2.02 23.68 -2.00
CA ARG A 268 -0.68 23.51 -2.59
C ARG A 268 -0.20 22.07 -2.62
N VAL A 269 0.71 21.80 -3.55
CA VAL A 269 1.57 20.62 -3.60
C VAL A 269 2.99 21.04 -3.28
N VAL A 270 3.69 20.22 -2.49
CA VAL A 270 5.13 20.31 -2.31
C VAL A 270 5.76 19.08 -2.96
N LEU A 271 6.79 19.31 -3.76
CA LEU A 271 7.58 18.28 -4.41
C LEU A 271 9.03 18.41 -3.99
N ARG A 272 9.60 17.30 -3.50
CA ARG A 272 10.99 17.17 -3.10
C ARG A 272 11.68 16.10 -3.91
N ARG A 273 12.85 16.42 -4.46
CA ARG A 273 13.77 15.45 -5.07
C ARG A 273 14.83 15.06 -4.05
N GLY A 274 15.00 13.77 -3.82
CA GLY A 274 15.98 13.24 -2.87
C GLY A 274 15.37 12.31 -1.82
N TRP A 275 16.26 11.83 -0.96
CA TRP A 275 15.94 10.81 0.05
C TRP A 275 15.45 11.38 1.38
N GLU A 276 15.58 12.69 1.58
CA GLU A 276 15.03 13.34 2.76
C GLU A 276 13.51 13.47 2.60
N PRO A 277 12.70 13.04 3.58
CA PRO A 277 11.25 13.20 3.52
C PRO A 277 10.88 14.68 3.67
N ILE A 278 9.78 15.10 3.05
CA ILE A 278 9.13 16.38 3.29
C ILE A 278 8.65 16.41 4.75
N ALA A 279 8.79 17.56 5.39
CA ALA A 279 8.33 17.75 6.76
C ALA A 279 6.84 17.42 6.93
N ALA A 280 6.47 16.93 8.11
CA ALA A 280 5.08 16.62 8.44
C ALA A 280 4.17 17.85 8.21
N GLY A 281 2.95 17.59 7.76
CA GLY A 281 2.00 18.64 7.36
C GLY A 281 2.28 19.25 5.98
N CYS A 282 3.10 18.59 5.15
CA CYS A 282 3.44 19.06 3.82
C CYS A 282 4.00 20.50 3.81
N VAL A 283 5.01 20.71 4.64
CA VAL A 283 5.72 21.98 4.79
C VAL A 283 6.97 21.97 3.91
N ALA A 284 7.05 22.95 3.00
CA ALA A 284 8.17 23.10 2.08
C ALA A 284 9.45 23.57 2.79
N GLY A 285 10.58 22.97 2.41
CA GLY A 285 11.93 23.46 2.67
C GLY A 285 12.44 24.38 1.56
N ALA A 286 13.71 24.78 1.67
CA ALA A 286 14.31 25.76 0.76
C ALA A 286 14.43 25.28 -0.70
N ASP A 287 14.69 23.99 -0.91
CA ASP A 287 14.94 23.40 -2.23
C ASP A 287 13.71 22.68 -2.83
N ASP A 288 12.55 22.82 -2.18
CA ASP A 288 11.32 22.18 -2.62
C ASP A 288 10.59 23.02 -3.68
N LEU A 289 9.99 22.32 -4.65
CA LEU A 289 9.07 22.94 -5.60
C LEU A 289 7.68 23.02 -4.98
N VAL A 290 7.11 24.22 -4.96
CA VAL A 290 5.73 24.46 -4.50
C VAL A 290 4.85 24.80 -5.70
N LEU A 291 3.73 24.10 -5.84
CA LEU A 291 2.75 24.28 -6.90
C LEU A 291 1.38 24.58 -6.28
N ASP A 292 0.61 25.45 -6.92
CA ASP A 292 -0.78 25.70 -6.51
C ASP A 292 -1.71 24.58 -7.00
N LEU A 293 -2.72 24.25 -6.19
CA LEU A 293 -3.72 23.21 -6.49
C LEU A 293 -5.04 23.78 -7.00
#